data_AF-A0A7K1BNQ3-F1
#
_entry.id   AF-A0A7K1BNQ3-F1
#
_cell.length_a   1.000
_cell.length_b   1.000
_cell.length_c   1.000
_cell.angle_alpha   90.00
_cell.angle_beta   90.00
_cell.angle_gamma   90.00
#
_symmetry.space_group_name_H-M   'P 1'
#
loop_
_entity.id
_entity.type
_entity.pdbx_description
1 polymer ?
#
loop_
_entity_poly.entity_id
_entity_poly.type
_entity_poly.pdbx_seq_one_letter_code
_entity_poly.pdbx_strand_id
1 'polypeptide(L)'
;MEFQAADIAAAVGGTLSGPDVIVDGANFDSRLIRPRQLFIPVRGERDGHDFIDAARQAGATATFSSRGTVDGLTTIEVADVEAAFGAMGAAARNRLPDRVAGITGSVGKTSSKDLAAAILARRYVTTANE
;
A
#
# COMPACT_ATOMS: atom_id res chain seq x y z
N MET A 1 7.25 3.27 -5.35
CA MET A 1 7.45 4.60 -4.71
C MET A 1 8.01 4.30 -3.34
N GLU A 2 9.19 4.82 -3.06
CA GLU A 2 9.88 4.53 -1.81
C GLU A 2 9.44 5.46 -0.67
N PHE A 3 9.30 4.90 0.52
CA PHE A 3 9.03 5.58 1.79
C PHE A 3 9.94 5.04 2.88
N GLN A 4 10.32 5.89 3.83
CA GLN A 4 10.80 5.39 5.12
C GLN A 4 9.62 4.90 5.96
N ALA A 5 9.84 3.85 6.75
CA ALA A 5 8.82 3.31 7.65
C ALA A 5 8.36 4.36 8.68
N ALA A 6 9.28 5.21 9.15
CA ALA A 6 8.97 6.34 10.02
C ALA A 6 8.03 7.37 9.37
N ASP A 7 8.24 7.69 8.08
CA ASP A 7 7.37 8.61 7.34
C ASP A 7 5.96 8.05 7.20
N ILE A 8 5.84 6.73 6.97
CA ILE A 8 4.55 6.05 6.91
C ILE A 8 3.87 6.09 8.27
N ALA A 9 4.57 5.74 9.35
CA ALA A 9 4.04 5.80 10.70
C ALA A 9 3.48 7.20 11.03
N ALA A 10 4.23 8.26 10.71
CA ALA A 10 3.77 9.63 10.89
C ALA A 10 2.53 9.96 10.05
N ALA A 11 2.50 9.54 8.77
CA ALA A 11 1.39 9.81 7.86
C ALA A 11 0.08 9.11 8.25
N VAL A 12 0.16 7.93 8.88
CA VAL A 12 -1.01 7.12 9.26
C VAL A 12 -1.39 7.28 10.73
N GLY A 13 -0.64 8.07 11.51
CA GLY A 13 -0.83 8.21 12.95
C GLY A 13 -0.49 6.94 13.74
N GLY A 14 0.42 6.12 13.22
CA GLY A 14 0.89 4.88 13.83
C GLY A 14 2.20 5.05 14.62
N THR A 15 2.60 3.98 15.30
CA THR A 15 3.87 3.90 16.03
C THR A 15 4.82 2.95 15.32
N LEU A 16 6.04 3.39 15.02
CA LEU A 16 7.07 2.54 14.44
C LEU A 16 7.75 1.71 15.54
N SER A 17 7.77 0.40 15.35
CA SER A 17 8.45 -0.57 16.18
C SER A 17 9.46 -1.37 15.36
N GLY A 18 10.74 -1.30 15.73
CA GLY A 18 11.85 -1.89 14.98
C GLY A 18 12.67 -0.87 14.18
N PRO A 19 13.56 -1.31 13.27
CA PRO A 19 14.41 -0.41 12.49
C PRO A 19 13.60 0.39 11.46
N ASP A 20 14.02 1.63 11.21
CA ASP A 20 13.47 2.44 10.14
C ASP A 20 14.01 1.95 8.79
N VAL A 21 13.15 1.28 8.03
CA VAL A 21 13.49 0.64 6.75
C VAL A 21 12.83 1.35 5.59
N ILE A 22 13.49 1.31 4.43
CA ILE A 22 12.88 1.76 3.19
C ILE A 22 11.94 0.66 2.68
N VAL A 23 10.69 1.04 2.40
CA VAL A 23 9.71 0.21 1.70
C VAL A 23 9.47 0.75 0.30
N ASP A 24 9.39 -0.13 -0.70
CA ASP A 24 9.05 0.20 -2.09
C ASP A 24 7.73 -0.46 -2.49
N GLY A 25 6.64 0.28 -2.26
CA GLY A 25 5.29 -0.19 -2.50
C GLY A 25 4.71 -1.01 -1.34
N ALA A 26 3.45 -1.43 -1.54
CA ALA A 26 2.66 -2.13 -0.54
C ALA A 26 1.80 -3.21 -1.21
N ASN A 27 1.50 -4.28 -0.48
CA ASN A 27 0.59 -5.32 -0.95
C ASN A 27 -0.19 -5.91 0.23
N PHE A 28 -1.48 -6.21 0.01
CA PHE A 28 -2.33 -6.86 1.01
C PHE A 28 -2.44 -8.38 0.80
N ASP A 29 -1.98 -8.89 -0.35
CA ASP A 29 -1.92 -10.33 -0.61
C ASP A 29 -0.49 -10.84 -0.39
N SER A 30 -0.29 -11.65 0.67
CA SER A 30 1.01 -12.19 1.03
C SER A 30 1.64 -13.06 -0.07
N ARG A 31 0.83 -13.62 -0.97
CA ARG A 31 1.29 -14.42 -2.12
C ARG A 31 1.90 -13.57 -3.23
N LEU A 32 1.62 -12.27 -3.24
CA LEU A 32 2.06 -11.32 -4.26
C LEU A 32 3.10 -10.33 -3.71
N ILE A 33 3.52 -10.50 -2.46
CA ILE A 33 4.57 -9.69 -1.85
C ILE A 33 5.88 -9.85 -2.63
N ARG A 34 6.54 -8.71 -2.84
CA ARG A 34 7.88 -8.62 -3.40
C ARG A 34 8.86 -8.15 -2.33
N PRO A 35 10.17 -8.43 -2.49
CA PRO A 35 11.19 -7.90 -1.59
C PRO A 35 11.05 -6.39 -1.40
N ARG A 36 11.22 -5.92 -0.17
CA ARG A 36 11.12 -4.50 0.23
C ARG A 36 9.72 -3.92 0.23
N GLN A 37 8.67 -4.72 0.15
CA GLN A 37 7.30 -4.20 0.26
C GLN A 37 6.80 -4.13 1.71
N LEU A 38 5.88 -3.19 1.93
CA LEU A 38 5.03 -3.16 3.11
C LEU A 38 3.87 -4.15 2.94
N PHE A 39 3.67 -5.06 3.90
CA PHE A 39 2.48 -5.91 3.95
C PHE A 39 1.32 -5.19 4.66
N ILE A 40 0.11 -5.28 4.09
CA ILE A 40 -1.10 -4.66 4.61
C ILE A 40 -2.09 -5.76 5.03
N PRO A 41 -2.15 -6.14 6.32
CA PRO A 41 -3.04 -7.18 6.83
C PRO A 41 -4.50 -6.71 6.93
N VAL A 42 -5.13 -6.42 5.79
CA VAL A 42 -6.57 -6.08 5.72
C VAL A 42 -7.43 -7.27 6.12
N ARG A 43 -8.65 -7.02 6.59
CA ARG A 43 -9.59 -8.07 6.99
C ARG A 43 -10.38 -8.55 5.78
N GLY A 44 -10.28 -9.84 5.46
CA GLY A 44 -11.12 -10.50 4.46
C GLY A 44 -11.98 -11.58 5.09
N GLU A 45 -12.16 -12.71 4.38
CA GLU A 45 -12.73 -13.94 4.96
C GLU A 45 -11.90 -14.46 6.15
N ARG A 46 -10.59 -14.26 6.07
CA ARG A 46 -9.63 -14.51 7.14
C ARG A 46 -8.99 -13.20 7.57
N ASP A 47 -8.47 -13.18 8.79
CA ASP A 47 -7.73 -12.02 9.28
C ASP A 47 -6.36 -11.93 8.59
N GLY A 48 -6.06 -10.78 7.98
CA GLY A 48 -4.80 -10.52 7.28
C GLY A 48 -3.57 -10.71 8.18
N HIS A 49 -3.70 -10.50 9.49
CA HIS A 49 -2.58 -10.64 10.43
C HIS A 49 -2.05 -12.08 10.49
N ASP A 50 -2.90 -13.06 10.21
CA ASP A 50 -2.52 -14.47 10.19
C ASP A 50 -1.52 -14.79 9.04
N PHE A 51 -1.33 -13.86 8.10
CA PHE A 51 -0.44 -14.00 6.94
C PHE A 51 0.84 -13.17 7.03
N ILE A 52 1.08 -12.47 8.16
CA ILE A 52 2.29 -11.63 8.32
C ILE A 52 3.56 -12.46 8.19
N ASP A 53 3.60 -13.67 8.78
CA ASP A 53 4.77 -14.54 8.66
C ASP A 53 5.00 -15.00 7.21
N ALA A 54 3.93 -15.28 6.47
CA ALA A 54 4.04 -15.63 5.06
C ALA A 54 4.57 -14.45 4.23
N ALA A 55 4.08 -13.23 4.50
CA ALA A 55 4.57 -12.02 3.86
C ALA A 55 6.04 -11.74 4.18
N ARG A 56 6.46 -11.93 5.44
CA ARG A 56 7.85 -11.83 5.86
C ARG A 56 8.73 -12.81 5.10
N GLN A 57 8.32 -14.07 4.97
CA GLN A 57 9.03 -15.09 4.20
C GLN A 57 9.10 -14.75 2.70
N ALA A 58 8.08 -14.07 2.16
CA ALA A 58 8.06 -13.58 0.78
C ALA A 58 8.93 -12.31 0.57
N GLY A 59 9.50 -11.73 1.64
CA GLY A 59 10.42 -10.60 1.57
C GLY A 59 9.82 -9.25 1.94
N ALA A 60 8.65 -9.21 2.59
CA ALA A 60 8.16 -7.98 3.21
C ALA A 60 9.19 -7.46 4.23
N THR A 61 9.48 -6.17 4.18
CA THR A 61 10.42 -5.51 5.11
C THR A 61 9.70 -4.79 6.24
N ALA A 62 8.41 -4.50 6.06
CA ALA A 62 7.56 -3.96 7.11
C ALA A 62 6.12 -4.50 7.00
N THR A 63 5.33 -4.33 8.06
CA THR A 63 3.88 -4.60 8.06
C THR A 63 3.14 -3.53 8.87
N PHE A 64 1.86 -3.28 8.54
CA PHE A 64 0.94 -2.76 9.55
C PHE A 64 0.58 -3.84 10.56
N SER A 65 0.19 -3.45 11.77
CA SER A 65 -0.40 -4.36 12.75
C SER A 65 -1.31 -3.62 13.70
N SER A 66 -2.51 -4.14 13.94
CA SER A 66 -3.39 -3.74 15.04
C SER A 66 -3.31 -4.69 16.24
N ARG A 67 -2.40 -5.67 16.20
CA ARG A 67 -2.19 -6.69 17.23
C ARG A 67 -0.87 -6.50 18.00
N GLY A 68 -0.22 -5.35 17.84
CA GLY A 68 1.08 -5.03 18.43
C GLY A 68 2.26 -5.40 17.54
N THR A 69 3.47 -5.29 18.10
CA THR A 69 4.74 -5.54 17.40
C THR A 69 4.85 -6.99 16.92
N VAL A 70 5.46 -7.19 15.74
CA VAL A 70 5.79 -8.50 15.18
C VAL A 70 7.30 -8.73 15.23
N ASP A 71 7.72 -9.82 15.86
CA ASP A 71 9.14 -10.14 15.98
C ASP A 71 9.80 -10.41 14.63
N GLY A 72 10.96 -9.78 14.41
CA GLY A 72 11.76 -9.97 13.19
C GLY A 72 11.20 -9.30 11.94
N LEU A 73 10.27 -8.35 12.08
CA LEU A 73 9.74 -7.52 11.00
C LEU A 73 9.47 -6.10 11.51
N THR A 74 9.89 -5.07 10.77
CA THR A 74 9.52 -3.69 11.14
C THR A 74 8.00 -3.56 11.16
N THR A 75 7.45 -3.11 12.27
CA THR A 75 6.01 -3.06 12.47
C THR A 75 5.57 -1.61 12.64
N ILE A 76 4.57 -1.20 11.89
CA ILE A 76 3.89 0.08 12.09
C ILE A 76 2.55 -0.24 12.76
N GLU A 77 2.50 0.02 14.07
CA GLU A 77 1.36 -0.28 14.91
C GLU A 77 0.27 0.78 14.71
N VAL A 78 -0.93 0.32 14.36
CA VAL A 78 -2.08 1.17 14.02
C VAL A 78 -3.34 0.61 14.65
N ALA A 79 -4.26 1.48 15.08
CA ALA A 79 -5.52 1.03 15.66
C ALA A 79 -6.43 0.34 14.62
N ASP A 80 -6.40 0.81 13.38
CA ASP A 80 -7.21 0.31 12.26
C ASP A 80 -6.34 0.25 10.99
N VAL A 81 -6.16 -0.95 10.46
CA VAL A 81 -5.31 -1.21 9.28
C VAL A 81 -5.91 -0.63 8.00
N GLU A 82 -7.24 -0.64 7.85
CA GLU A 82 -7.90 -0.12 6.64
C GLU A 82 -7.85 1.41 6.61
N ALA A 83 -8.09 2.05 7.76
CA ALA A 83 -7.95 3.49 7.89
C ALA A 83 -6.49 3.93 7.65
N ALA A 84 -5.52 3.21 8.22
CA ALA A 84 -4.11 3.46 7.98
C ALA A 84 -3.72 3.28 6.50
N PHE A 85 -4.25 2.25 5.83
CA PHE A 85 -4.00 2.03 4.42
C PHE A 85 -4.58 3.14 3.55
N GLY A 86 -5.78 3.63 3.88
CA GLY A 86 -6.38 4.81 3.23
C GLY A 86 -5.53 6.08 3.42
N ALA A 87 -5.06 6.34 4.64
CA ALA A 87 -4.19 7.48 4.96
C ALA A 87 -2.84 7.39 4.23
N MET A 88 -2.23 6.20 4.15
CA MET A 88 -1.03 5.96 3.36
C MET A 88 -1.28 6.24 1.87
N GLY A 89 -2.42 5.82 1.33
CA GLY A 89 -2.82 6.14 -0.03
C GLY A 89 -2.92 7.65 -0.29
N ALA A 90 -3.48 8.41 0.66
CA ALA A 90 -3.53 9.86 0.58
C ALA A 90 -2.12 10.50 0.62
N ALA A 91 -1.23 10.02 1.49
CA ALA A 91 0.15 10.47 1.56
C ALA A 91 0.92 10.18 0.27
N ALA A 92 0.75 8.99 -0.32
CA ALA A 92 1.31 8.65 -1.62
C ALA A 92 0.76 9.52 -2.74
N ARG A 93 -0.55 9.79 -2.74
CA ARG A 93 -1.18 10.69 -3.72
C ARG A 93 -0.63 12.11 -3.63
N ASN A 94 -0.40 12.63 -2.43
CA ASN A 94 0.16 13.98 -2.23
C ASN A 94 1.63 14.09 -2.66
N ARG A 95 2.38 12.98 -2.68
CA ARG A 95 3.76 12.93 -3.19
C ARG A 95 3.85 12.78 -4.71
N LEU A 96 2.77 12.41 -5.39
CA LEU A 96 2.76 12.30 -6.85
C LEU A 96 2.70 13.70 -7.47
N PRO A 97 3.70 14.10 -8.28
CA PRO A 97 3.67 15.38 -8.99
C PRO A 97 2.73 15.35 -10.21
N ASP A 98 2.34 14.15 -10.64
CA ASP A 98 1.58 13.93 -11.86
C ASP A 98 0.09 14.26 -11.73
N ARG A 99 -0.54 14.52 -12.88
CA ARG A 99 -2.00 14.69 -12.95
C ARG A 99 -2.67 13.32 -12.83
N VAL A 100 -3.67 13.21 -11.95
CA VAL A 100 -4.40 11.97 -11.72
C VAL A 100 -5.90 12.20 -11.91
N ALA A 101 -6.53 11.37 -12.73
CA ALA A 101 -7.96 11.38 -12.99
C ALA A 101 -8.63 10.16 -12.32
N GLY A 102 -9.74 10.38 -11.62
CA GLY A 102 -10.58 9.31 -11.07
C GLY A 102 -11.76 9.03 -12.00
N ILE A 103 -11.99 7.76 -12.34
CA ILE A 103 -13.11 7.33 -13.20
C ILE A 103 -14.08 6.51 -12.37
N THR A 104 -15.33 6.98 -12.29
CA THR A 104 -16.40 6.37 -11.51
C THR A 104 -17.63 6.07 -12.40
N GLY A 105 -18.57 5.29 -11.87
CA GLY A 105 -19.81 4.91 -12.55
C GLY A 105 -20.21 3.46 -12.26
N SER A 106 -21.48 3.11 -12.44
CA SER A 106 -21.94 1.73 -12.20
C SER A 106 -21.42 0.74 -13.25
N VAL A 107 -21.32 1.18 -14.51
CA VAL A 107 -20.91 0.37 -15.67
C VAL A 107 -19.85 1.13 -16.49
N GLY A 108 -18.94 0.39 -17.14
CA GLY A 108 -18.00 0.96 -18.12
C GLY A 108 -16.75 1.63 -17.53
N LYS A 109 -16.54 1.60 -16.20
CA LYS A 109 -15.36 2.20 -15.55
C LYS A 109 -14.03 1.75 -16.16
N THR A 110 -13.84 0.43 -16.29
CA THR A 110 -12.61 -0.16 -16.81
C THR A 110 -12.41 0.24 -18.28
N SER A 111 -13.41 0.06 -19.13
CA SER A 111 -13.33 0.45 -20.54
C SER A 111 -13.07 1.95 -20.73
N SER A 112 -13.72 2.81 -19.94
CA SER A 112 -13.50 4.25 -19.97
C SER A 112 -12.10 4.63 -19.50
N LYS A 113 -11.57 3.95 -18.47
CA LYS A 113 -10.18 4.10 -18.00
C LYS A 113 -9.19 3.72 -19.07
N ASP A 114 -9.39 2.58 -19.72
CA ASP A 114 -8.47 2.08 -20.74
C ASP A 114 -8.48 2.96 -21.99
N LEU A 115 -9.67 3.42 -22.43
CA LEU A 115 -9.79 4.37 -23.54
C LEU A 115 -9.15 5.72 -23.22
N ALA A 116 -9.41 6.26 -22.02
CA ALA A 116 -8.80 7.52 -21.58
C ALA A 116 -7.27 7.40 -21.52
N ALA A 117 -6.74 6.29 -20.98
CA ALA A 117 -5.32 6.01 -20.94
C ALA A 117 -4.71 5.94 -22.34
N ALA A 118 -5.36 5.23 -23.27
CA ALA A 118 -4.90 5.10 -24.66
C ALA A 118 -4.85 6.45 -25.39
N ILE A 119 -5.83 7.34 -25.17
CA ILE A 119 -5.86 8.69 -25.76
C ILE A 119 -4.75 9.56 -25.14
N LEU A 120 -4.64 9.59 -23.81
CA LEU A 120 -3.63 10.40 -23.12
C LEU A 120 -2.20 9.96 -23.45
N ALA A 121 -1.99 8.65 -23.63
CA ALA A 121 -0.71 8.05 -24.01
C ALA A 121 -0.20 8.55 -25.38
N ARG A 122 -1.06 9.11 -26.23
CA ARG A 122 -0.65 9.75 -27.50
C ARG A 122 0.21 11.00 -27.29
N ARG A 123 0.15 11.62 -26.12
CA ARG A 123 0.85 12.88 -25.81
C ARG A 123 1.66 12.85 -24.53
N TYR A 124 1.26 12.07 -23.53
CA TYR A 124 1.86 12.04 -22.20
C TYR A 124 2.30 10.62 -21.81
N VAL A 125 3.34 10.50 -20.98
CA VAL A 125 3.62 9.25 -20.27
C VAL A 125 2.43 8.98 -19.34
N THR A 126 1.71 7.89 -19.59
CA THR A 126 0.41 7.62 -18.95
C THR A 126 0.42 6.23 -18.32
N THR A 127 -0.03 6.16 -17.07
CA THR A 127 -0.25 4.91 -16.34
C THR A 127 -1.72 4.81 -15.94
N ALA A 128 -2.30 3.62 -16.03
CA ALA A 128 -3.60 3.29 -15.47
C ALA A 128 -3.43 2.09 -14.53
N ASN A 129 -4.15 2.09 -13.41
CA ASN A 129 -4.23 0.91 -12.56
C ASN A 129 -4.96 -0.22 -13.30
N GLU A 130 -4.67 -1.48 -12.99
CA GLU A 130 -5.44 -2.63 -13.49
C GLU A 130 -6.82 -2.72 -12.81
#